data_AF-A0A929NM85-F1
#
_entry.id   AF-A0A929NM85-F1
#
_cell.length_a   1.000
_cell.length_b   1.000
_cell.length_c   1.000
_cell.angle_alpha   90.00
_cell.angle_beta   90.00
_cell.angle_gamma   90.00
#
_symmetry.space_group_name_H-M   'P 1'
#
loop_
_entity.id
_entity.type
_entity.pdbx_description
1 polymer ?
#
loop_
_entity_poly.entity_id
_entity_poly.type
_entity_poly.pdbx_seq_one_letter_code
_entity_poly.pdbx_strand_id
1 'polypeptide(L)'
;MSTILSQVHIASIQNSLPTDNSCLICDRTIEEVGGQKLIATRLRGTRLTTEFAHGKHKNFCKQVQLFDDSQLAIDFWGEKNFMTEAVIQKALKSYRYWSQPWFCQVCGSRQCSDCGAPIIVLAYGDFAFEDGRKGYYAKGPNLGVSPPCKNRNCKNYHKRAEDY
;
A
#
# COMPACT_ATOMS: atom_id res chain seq x y z
N MET A 1 -31.90 6.26 6.46
CA MET A 1 -31.38 5.43 7.57
C MET A 1 -29.89 5.26 7.37
N SER A 2 -29.06 5.93 8.18
CA SER A 2 -27.60 5.82 8.08
C SER A 2 -27.14 4.56 8.81
N THR A 3 -26.75 3.52 8.08
CA THR A 3 -26.18 2.30 8.68
C THR A 3 -24.80 2.63 9.23
N ILE A 4 -24.66 2.62 10.56
CA ILE A 4 -23.36 2.80 11.21
C ILE A 4 -22.52 1.55 10.95
N LEU A 5 -21.49 1.67 10.11
CA LEU A 5 -20.50 0.61 9.92
C LEU A 5 -19.55 0.61 11.13
N SER A 6 -19.46 -0.51 11.84
CA SER A 6 -18.47 -0.67 12.91
C SER A 6 -17.06 -0.76 12.33
N GLN A 7 -16.05 -0.41 13.12
CA GLN A 7 -14.64 -0.55 12.72
C GLN A 7 -14.29 -1.99 12.30
N VAL A 8 -14.88 -2.99 12.97
CA VAL A 8 -14.71 -4.41 12.63
C VAL A 8 -15.25 -4.71 11.23
N HIS A 9 -16.40 -4.14 10.88
CA HIS A 9 -16.99 -4.32 9.55
C HIS A 9 -16.14 -3.65 8.46
N ILE A 10 -15.58 -2.46 8.73
CA ILE A 10 -14.70 -1.76 7.77
C ILE A 10 -13.38 -2.51 7.58
N ALA A 11 -12.77 -2.99 8.66
CA ALA A 11 -11.58 -3.81 8.57
C ALA A 11 -11.84 -5.08 7.76
N SER A 12 -13.01 -5.72 7.95
CA SER A 12 -13.43 -6.88 7.16
C SER A 12 -13.60 -6.54 5.68
N ILE A 13 -14.29 -5.44 5.36
CA ILE A 13 -14.43 -4.93 3.98
C ILE A 13 -13.06 -4.68 3.38
N GLN A 14 -12.20 -3.93 4.08
CA GLN A 14 -10.89 -3.58 3.54
C GLN A 14 -10.06 -4.85 3.29
N ASN A 15 -10.14 -5.85 4.17
CA ASN A 15 -9.38 -7.10 4.07
C ASN A 15 -9.88 -8.06 2.97
N SER A 16 -11.04 -7.80 2.37
CA SER A 16 -11.62 -8.64 1.32
C SER A 16 -11.64 -7.98 -0.06
N LEU A 17 -11.22 -6.72 -0.18
CA LEU A 17 -11.21 -6.04 -1.48
C LEU A 17 -10.16 -6.69 -2.41
N PRO A 18 -10.52 -7.05 -3.65
CA PRO A 18 -9.53 -7.38 -4.67
C PRO A 18 -8.61 -6.18 -4.88
N THR A 19 -7.38 -6.43 -5.31
CA THR A 19 -6.45 -5.35 -5.64
C THR A 19 -6.65 -4.85 -7.05
N ASP A 20 -6.34 -3.57 -7.30
CA ASP A 20 -6.24 -3.05 -8.65
C ASP A 20 -5.22 -3.85 -9.48
N ASN A 21 -5.35 -3.79 -10.81
CA ASN A 21 -4.42 -4.44 -11.73
C ASN A 21 -3.09 -3.67 -11.87
N SER A 22 -3.11 -2.37 -11.61
CA SER A 22 -1.94 -1.50 -11.81
C SER A 22 -1.63 -0.63 -10.60
N CYS A 23 -0.37 -0.21 -10.53
CA CYS A 23 0.13 0.70 -9.52
C CYS A 23 -0.61 2.05 -9.60
N LEU A 24 -1.12 2.50 -8.46
CA LEU A 24 -1.79 3.78 -8.30
C LEU A 24 -0.95 4.97 -8.81
N ILE A 25 0.38 4.86 -8.72
CA ILE A 25 1.32 5.96 -9.00
C ILE A 25 1.89 5.93 -10.41
N CYS A 26 2.27 4.74 -10.92
CA CYS A 26 2.99 4.63 -12.19
C CYS A 26 2.30 3.76 -13.24
N ASP A 27 1.09 3.29 -12.96
CA ASP A 27 0.26 2.50 -13.89
C ASP A 27 0.83 1.15 -14.35
N ARG A 28 2.02 0.78 -13.90
CA ARG A 28 2.62 -0.54 -14.15
C ARG A 28 1.94 -1.63 -13.35
N THR A 29 1.84 -2.83 -13.93
CA THR A 29 1.34 -4.03 -13.23
C THR A 29 2.38 -4.59 -12.27
N ILE A 30 2.00 -5.57 -11.44
CA ILE A 30 2.95 -6.19 -10.51
C ILE A 30 3.94 -7.11 -11.23
N GLU A 31 3.54 -7.67 -12.36
CA GLU A 31 4.38 -8.52 -13.22
C GLU A 31 5.48 -7.68 -13.89
N GLU A 32 5.16 -6.47 -14.32
CA GLU A 32 6.14 -5.54 -14.93
C GLU A 32 7.16 -5.02 -13.92
N VAL A 33 6.73 -4.76 -12.67
CA VAL A 33 7.61 -4.20 -11.63
C VAL A 33 8.36 -5.28 -10.85
N GLY A 34 7.71 -6.42 -10.63
CA GLY A 34 8.08 -7.41 -9.62
C GLY A 34 7.82 -6.94 -8.18
N GLY A 35 8.07 -7.84 -7.23
CA GLY A 35 7.91 -7.56 -5.81
C GLY A 35 6.48 -7.81 -5.31
N GLN A 36 5.99 -6.94 -4.44
CA GLN A 36 4.66 -7.02 -3.81
C GLN A 36 3.87 -5.71 -3.96
N LYS A 37 2.54 -5.82 -3.90
CA LYS A 37 1.60 -4.69 -3.97
C LYS A 37 1.53 -3.96 -2.62
N LEU A 38 2.10 -2.77 -2.47
CA LEU A 38 2.06 -2.01 -1.22
C LEU A 38 0.74 -1.27 -1.08
N ILE A 39 0.07 -1.43 0.06
CA ILE A 39 -1.14 -0.65 0.40
C ILE A 39 -0.75 0.56 1.23
N ALA A 40 0.13 0.34 2.20
CA ALA A 40 0.47 1.34 3.18
C ALA A 40 1.86 1.10 3.77
N THR A 41 2.49 2.18 4.18
CA THR A 41 3.71 2.21 4.97
C THR A 41 3.57 3.30 6.01
N ARG A 42 4.48 3.36 6.98
CA ARG A 42 4.55 4.47 7.92
C ARG A 42 4.57 5.85 7.24
N LEU A 43 5.24 5.98 6.10
CA LEU A 43 5.44 7.26 5.42
C LEU A 43 4.28 7.64 4.49
N ARG A 44 3.65 6.65 3.85
CA ARG A 44 2.62 6.88 2.83
C ARG A 44 1.66 5.71 2.68
N GLY A 45 0.42 5.99 2.30
CA GLY A 45 -0.58 4.96 2.04
C GLY A 45 -2.01 5.49 1.99
N THR A 46 -2.95 4.55 1.82
CA THR A 46 -4.38 4.81 1.88
C THR A 46 -5.07 3.81 2.81
N ARG A 47 -6.14 4.23 3.48
CA ARG A 47 -6.92 3.37 4.38
C ARG A 47 -8.39 3.77 4.40
N LEU A 48 -9.31 2.80 4.49
CA LEU A 48 -10.71 3.08 4.77
C LEU A 48 -10.91 3.35 6.26
N THR A 49 -11.73 4.34 6.58
CA THR A 49 -12.03 4.72 7.96
C THR A 49 -13.45 5.25 8.07
N THR A 50 -14.06 5.13 9.24
CA THR A 50 -15.25 5.92 9.63
C THR A 50 -14.91 7.03 10.62
N GLU A 51 -13.67 7.08 11.09
CA GLU A 51 -13.21 8.12 11.99
C GLU A 51 -12.59 9.26 11.19
N PHE A 52 -13.07 10.48 11.42
CA PHE A 52 -12.41 11.70 11.02
C PHE A 52 -11.22 11.96 11.94
N ALA A 53 -10.07 11.34 11.64
CA ALA A 53 -8.87 11.47 12.44
C ALA A 53 -7.97 12.60 11.89
N HIS A 54 -8.24 13.83 12.31
CA HIS A 54 -7.36 14.96 11.99
C HIS A 54 -5.98 14.77 12.65
N GLY A 55 -4.90 14.81 11.86
CA GLY A 55 -3.54 15.03 12.37
C GLY A 55 -2.75 13.82 12.88
N LYS A 56 -3.15 12.57 12.62
CA LYS A 56 -2.39 11.38 13.08
C LYS A 56 -1.10 11.10 12.30
N HIS A 57 -0.88 11.75 11.15
CA HIS A 57 0.28 11.51 10.29
C HIS A 57 1.27 12.69 10.35
N LYS A 58 2.57 12.38 10.39
CA LYS A 58 3.64 13.40 10.33
C LYS A 58 3.79 14.04 8.94
N ASN A 59 3.33 13.33 7.90
CA ASN A 59 3.37 13.77 6.51
C ASN A 59 2.04 14.45 6.12
N PHE A 60 1.94 14.94 4.87
CA PHE A 60 0.66 15.45 4.35
C PHE A 60 -0.42 14.39 4.55
N CYS A 61 -1.59 14.85 4.98
CA CYS A 61 -2.76 14.03 5.24
C CYS A 61 -3.98 14.72 4.62
N LYS A 62 -4.80 13.95 3.91
CA LYS A 62 -6.10 14.38 3.42
C LYS A 62 -7.08 13.26 3.67
N GLN A 63 -8.28 13.60 4.13
CA GLN A 63 -9.37 12.65 4.25
C GLN A 63 -10.46 13.05 3.27
N VAL A 64 -11.03 12.06 2.58
CA VAL A 64 -12.11 12.28 1.62
C VAL A 64 -13.23 11.29 1.87
N GLN A 65 -14.45 11.79 2.02
CA GLN A 65 -15.65 10.97 2.17
C GLN A 65 -15.88 10.16 0.89
N LEU A 66 -16.19 8.88 1.03
CA LEU A 66 -16.31 7.97 -0.11
C LEU A 66 -17.64 8.16 -0.85
N PHE A 67 -18.73 8.33 -0.09
CA PHE A 67 -20.10 8.54 -0.54
C PHE A 67 -20.77 9.62 0.32
N ASP A 68 -21.58 10.48 -0.31
CA ASP A 68 -22.18 11.66 0.33
C ASP A 68 -23.03 11.30 1.58
N ASP A 69 -23.72 10.17 1.56
CA ASP A 69 -24.60 9.69 2.66
C ASP A 69 -23.95 8.63 3.56
N SER A 70 -22.62 8.52 3.55
CA SER A 70 -21.90 7.51 4.35
C SER A 70 -20.85 8.13 5.26
N GLN A 71 -20.69 7.57 6.45
CA GLN A 71 -19.53 7.89 7.32
C GLN A 71 -18.22 7.30 6.79
N LEU A 72 -18.27 6.47 5.74
CA LEU A 72 -17.08 5.86 5.15
C LEU A 72 -16.25 6.91 4.41
N ALA A 73 -14.97 7.00 4.77
CA ALA A 73 -14.00 7.89 4.20
C ALA A 73 -12.69 7.15 3.89
N ILE A 74 -11.83 7.79 3.10
CA ILE A 74 -10.46 7.34 2.84
C ILE A 74 -9.49 8.33 3.50
N ASP A 75 -8.60 7.80 4.33
CA ASP A 75 -7.39 8.50 4.77
C ASP A 75 -6.31 8.35 3.70
N PHE A 76 -5.76 9.48 3.27
CA PHE A 76 -4.57 9.58 2.45
C PHE A 76 -3.45 10.18 3.28
N TRP A 77 -2.27 9.56 3.29
CA TRP A 77 -1.07 10.17 3.85
C TRP A 77 0.16 9.93 2.98
N GLY A 78 1.09 10.88 2.98
CA GLY A 78 2.30 10.76 2.17
C GLY A 78 2.95 12.11 1.90
N GLU A 79 4.04 12.10 1.14
CA GLU A 79 4.63 13.33 0.61
C GLU A 79 3.66 14.01 -0.39
N LYS A 80 3.60 15.35 -0.45
CA LYS A 80 2.64 16.08 -1.32
C LYS A 80 2.81 15.75 -2.81
N ASN A 81 4.03 15.50 -3.25
CA ASN A 81 4.34 15.08 -4.62
C ASN A 81 4.00 13.60 -4.89
N PHE A 82 3.82 12.79 -3.84
CA PHE A 82 3.35 11.42 -3.94
C PHE A 82 1.81 11.37 -3.93
N MET A 83 1.18 12.09 -3.00
CA MET A 83 -0.28 12.22 -2.87
C MET A 83 -0.80 13.44 -3.63
N THR A 84 -0.64 13.41 -4.95
CA THR A 84 -1.22 14.43 -5.84
C THR A 84 -2.73 14.29 -5.93
N GLU A 85 -3.42 15.33 -6.39
CA GLU A 85 -4.87 15.26 -6.59
C GLU A 85 -5.26 14.15 -7.58
N ALA A 86 -4.47 13.93 -8.63
CA ALA A 86 -4.70 12.84 -9.59
C ALA A 86 -4.63 11.45 -8.91
N VAL A 87 -3.66 11.25 -8.02
CA VAL A 87 -3.52 10.00 -7.24
C VAL A 87 -4.70 9.81 -6.30
N ILE A 88 -5.14 10.88 -5.62
CA ILE A 88 -6.30 10.86 -4.73
C ILE A 88 -7.58 10.48 -5.50
N GLN A 89 -7.82 11.11 -6.65
CA GLN A 89 -8.99 10.82 -7.49
C GLN A 89 -8.97 9.39 -8.03
N LYS A 90 -7.80 8.88 -8.41
CA LYS A 90 -7.66 7.49 -8.88
C LYS A 90 -7.97 6.49 -7.77
N ALA A 91 -7.45 6.71 -6.56
CA ALA A 91 -7.76 5.85 -5.41
C ALA A 91 -9.23 5.92 -4.99
N LEU A 92 -9.83 7.13 -5.02
CA LEU A 92 -11.27 7.31 -4.79
C LEU A 92 -12.09 6.46 -5.77
N LYS A 93 -11.71 6.48 -7.05
CA LYS A 93 -12.33 5.63 -8.08
C LYS A 93 -12.20 4.15 -7.70
N SER A 94 -11.00 3.66 -7.38
CA SER A 94 -10.77 2.25 -7.01
C SER A 94 -11.66 1.81 -5.85
N TYR A 95 -11.69 2.58 -4.76
CA TYR A 95 -12.51 2.25 -3.59
C TYR A 95 -14.02 2.29 -3.88
N ARG A 96 -14.49 3.21 -4.74
CA ARG A 96 -15.90 3.24 -5.18
C ARG A 96 -16.29 2.01 -6.01
N TYR A 97 -15.33 1.39 -6.69
CA TYR A 97 -15.52 0.12 -7.39
C TYR A 97 -15.14 -1.11 -6.53
N TRP A 98 -15.04 -0.94 -5.21
CA TRP A 98 -14.69 -2.01 -4.27
C TRP A 98 -13.36 -2.70 -4.59
N SER A 99 -12.39 -1.91 -5.07
CA SER A 99 -11.03 -2.36 -5.32
C SER A 99 -10.04 -1.66 -4.38
N GLN A 100 -9.03 -2.40 -3.92
CA GLN A 100 -7.95 -1.91 -3.09
C GLN A 100 -6.85 -1.33 -3.98
N PRO A 101 -6.65 0.01 -3.98
CA PRO A 101 -5.51 0.60 -4.64
C PRO A 101 -4.22 0.18 -3.94
N TRP A 102 -3.16 0.07 -4.72
CA TRP A 102 -1.82 -0.26 -4.24
C TRP A 102 -0.78 0.54 -5.02
N PHE A 103 0.41 0.71 -4.47
CA PHE A 103 1.56 1.25 -5.17
C PHE A 103 2.70 0.24 -5.19
N CYS A 104 3.48 0.23 -6.25
CA CYS A 104 4.58 -0.72 -6.39
C CYS A 104 5.75 -0.34 -5.47
N GLN A 105 6.61 -1.32 -5.20
CA GLN A 105 7.80 -1.11 -4.36
C GLN A 105 8.75 -0.04 -4.89
N VAL A 106 8.79 0.18 -6.21
CA VAL A 106 9.58 1.26 -6.82
C VAL A 106 9.03 2.63 -6.39
N CYS A 107 7.73 2.87 -6.59
CA CYS A 107 7.08 4.11 -6.16
C CYS A 107 7.10 4.26 -4.63
N GLY A 108 7.02 3.16 -3.89
CA GLY A 108 7.12 3.13 -2.43
C GLY A 108 8.54 3.27 -1.87
N SER A 109 9.55 3.44 -2.73
CA SER A 109 10.97 3.51 -2.32
C SER A 109 11.42 2.29 -1.49
N ARG A 110 10.88 1.11 -1.81
CA ARG A 110 11.20 -0.19 -1.19
C ARG A 110 12.04 -1.03 -2.16
N GLN A 111 13.16 -0.47 -2.56
CA GLN A 111 14.09 -1.04 -3.54
C GLN A 111 15.46 -1.28 -2.90
N CYS A 112 16.20 -2.22 -3.48
CA CYS A 112 17.59 -2.44 -3.15
C CYS A 112 18.37 -1.19 -3.54
N SER A 113 19.12 -0.63 -2.60
CA SER A 113 19.96 0.55 -2.84
C SER A 113 21.04 0.33 -3.89
N ASP A 114 21.46 -0.92 -4.10
CA ASP A 114 22.54 -1.26 -5.03
C ASP A 114 22.09 -1.49 -6.47
N CYS A 115 20.95 -2.13 -6.69
CA CYS A 115 20.50 -2.50 -8.04
C CYS A 115 19.10 -1.98 -8.42
N GLY A 116 18.42 -1.27 -7.52
CA GLY A 116 17.08 -0.74 -7.78
C GLY A 116 15.94 -1.77 -7.85
N ALA A 117 16.24 -3.07 -7.81
CA ALA A 117 15.21 -4.11 -7.80
C ALA A 117 14.40 -4.10 -6.49
N PRO A 118 13.12 -4.49 -6.50
CA PRO A 118 12.32 -4.64 -5.30
C PRO A 118 13.02 -5.51 -4.23
N ILE A 119 13.00 -5.07 -2.97
CA ILE A 119 13.48 -5.86 -1.82
C ILE A 119 12.46 -6.93 -1.44
N ILE A 120 12.90 -8.04 -0.87
CA ILE A 120 11.96 -9.12 -0.51
C ILE A 120 11.27 -8.86 0.84
N VAL A 121 11.93 -8.18 1.79
CA VAL A 121 11.36 -7.90 3.12
C VAL A 121 10.85 -6.47 3.20
N LEU A 122 9.53 -6.31 3.32
CA LEU A 122 8.85 -5.03 3.42
C LEU A 122 8.71 -4.54 4.87
N ALA A 123 9.81 -4.16 5.49
CA ALA A 123 9.81 -3.64 6.87
C ALA A 123 8.75 -2.54 7.09
N TYR A 124 7.83 -2.76 8.04
CA TYR A 124 6.79 -1.80 8.46
C TYR A 124 5.91 -1.33 7.30
N GLY A 125 5.34 -2.29 6.57
CA GLY A 125 4.42 -2.04 5.47
C GLY A 125 3.29 -3.06 5.41
N ASP A 126 2.12 -2.55 5.03
CA ASP A 126 0.96 -3.34 4.62
C ASP A 126 1.06 -3.62 3.12
N PHE A 127 0.86 -4.86 2.74
CA PHE A 127 0.88 -5.31 1.35
C PHE A 127 -0.31 -6.23 1.08
N ALA A 128 -0.66 -6.37 -0.19
CA ALA A 128 -1.69 -7.30 -0.63
C ALA A 128 -1.13 -8.40 -1.53
N PHE A 129 -1.74 -9.56 -1.39
CA PHE A 129 -1.61 -10.70 -2.30
C PHE A 129 -2.63 -10.55 -3.45
N GLU A 130 -2.45 -11.34 -4.50
CA GLU A 130 -3.35 -11.34 -5.67
C GLU A 130 -4.77 -11.76 -5.32
N ASP A 131 -4.92 -12.68 -4.35
CA ASP A 131 -6.21 -13.16 -3.85
C ASP A 131 -6.92 -12.16 -2.90
N GLY A 132 -6.41 -10.93 -2.78
CA GLY A 132 -6.99 -9.88 -1.93
C GLY A 132 -6.61 -10.00 -0.46
N ARG A 133 -5.96 -11.10 -0.03
CA ARG A 133 -5.43 -11.19 1.34
C ARG A 133 -4.41 -10.09 1.56
N LYS A 134 -4.30 -9.65 2.80
CA LYS A 134 -3.34 -8.64 3.23
C LYS A 134 -2.33 -9.23 4.18
N GLY A 135 -1.10 -8.77 4.06
CA GLY A 135 -0.02 -9.09 4.98
C GLY A 135 0.55 -7.81 5.58
N TYR A 136 1.14 -7.97 6.76
CA TYR A 136 1.90 -6.92 7.43
C TYR A 136 3.22 -7.50 7.90
N TYR A 137 4.33 -6.82 7.59
CA TYR A 137 5.63 -7.17 8.14
C TYR A 137 5.97 -6.25 9.32
N ALA A 138 5.81 -6.80 10.53
CA ALA A 138 6.07 -6.09 11.79
C ALA A 138 7.56 -5.90 12.11
N LYS A 139 8.44 -6.69 11.49
CA LYS A 139 9.89 -6.67 11.75
C LYS A 139 10.62 -6.14 10.53
N GLY A 140 11.47 -5.13 10.73
CA GLY A 140 12.49 -4.76 9.77
C GLY A 140 13.76 -5.61 9.93
N PRO A 141 14.65 -5.62 8.93
CA PRO A 141 15.99 -6.16 9.14
C PRO A 141 16.65 -5.42 10.31
N ASN A 142 17.52 -6.13 11.04
CA ASN A 142 18.35 -5.50 12.08
C ASN A 142 19.12 -4.33 11.46
N LEU A 143 19.23 -3.22 12.21
CA LEU A 143 19.98 -2.05 11.79
C LEU A 143 21.38 -2.47 11.30
N GLY A 144 21.74 -2.10 10.07
CA GLY A 144 23.03 -2.42 9.45
C GLY A 144 23.04 -3.59 8.46
N VAL A 145 21.94 -4.33 8.29
CA VAL A 145 21.84 -5.36 7.25
C VAL A 145 21.04 -4.85 6.05
N SER A 146 21.65 -4.85 4.86
CA SER A 146 20.96 -4.54 3.61
C SER A 146 19.76 -5.48 3.43
N PRO A 147 18.56 -4.97 3.10
CA PRO A 147 17.41 -5.83 2.87
C PRO A 147 17.72 -6.84 1.75
N PRO A 148 17.29 -8.09 1.89
CA PRO A 148 17.50 -9.11 0.86
C PRO A 148 16.89 -8.65 -0.46
N CYS A 149 17.63 -8.88 -1.55
CA CYS A 149 17.25 -8.48 -2.90
C CYS A 149 16.80 -9.69 -3.73
N LYS A 150 15.77 -9.49 -4.57
CA LYS A 150 15.26 -10.54 -5.49
C LYS A 150 16.09 -10.66 -6.78
N ASN A 151 16.91 -9.67 -7.13
CA ASN A 151 17.73 -9.71 -8.33
C ASN A 151 18.91 -10.67 -8.16
N ARG A 152 18.96 -11.74 -8.95
CA ARG A 152 20.01 -12.78 -8.92
C ARG A 152 21.42 -12.26 -9.18
N ASN A 153 21.53 -11.13 -9.87
CA ASN A 153 22.81 -10.49 -10.19
C ASN A 153 23.23 -9.44 -9.15
N CYS A 154 22.46 -9.27 -8.07
CA CYS A 154 22.78 -8.32 -7.01
C CYS A 154 23.69 -8.95 -5.95
N LYS A 155 24.67 -8.19 -5.43
CA LYS A 155 25.49 -8.64 -4.29
C LYS A 155 24.67 -8.95 -3.02
N ASN A 156 23.49 -8.36 -2.88
CA ASN A 156 22.55 -8.64 -1.78
C ASN A 156 21.48 -9.67 -2.18
N TYR A 157 21.71 -10.44 -3.25
CA TYR A 157 20.77 -11.48 -3.66
C TYR A 157 20.58 -12.49 -2.53
N HIS A 158 19.33 -12.74 -2.19
CA HIS A 158 18.99 -13.77 -1.22
C HIS A 158 18.00 -14.75 -1.83
N LYS A 159 18.44 -15.99 -1.98
CA LYS A 159 17.63 -17.10 -2.48
C LYS A 159 16.49 -17.39 -1.50
N ARG A 160 15.25 -17.55 -1.97
CA ARG A 160 14.10 -18.01 -1.18
C ARG A 160 13.71 -19.43 -1.56
N ALA A 161 12.92 -20.08 -0.69
CA ALA A 161 12.36 -21.40 -0.95
C ALA A 161 11.47 -21.43 -2.21
N GLU A 162 10.86 -20.28 -2.53
CA GLU A 162 10.01 -20.04 -3.70
C GLU A 162 10.79 -19.97 -5.03
N ASP A 163 12.13 -19.96 -4.99
CA ASP A 163 13.01 -19.88 -6.17
C ASP A 163 13.51 -21.25 -6.68
N TYR A 164 12.96 -22.36 -6.13
CA TYR A 164 13.12 -23.75 -6.59
C TYR A 164 11.90 -24.19 -7.40
#